data_AF-J4GSB0-F1
#
_entry.id   AF-J4GSB0-F1
#
_cell.length_a   1.000
_cell.length_b   1.000
_cell.length_c   1.000
_cell.angle_alpha   90.00
_cell.angle_beta   90.00
_cell.angle_gamma   90.00
#
_symmetry.space_group_name_H-M   'P 1'
#
loop_
_entity.id
_entity.type
_entity.pdbx_description
1 polymer ?
#
loop_
_entity_poly.entity_id
_entity_poly.type
_entity_poly.pdbx_seq_one_letter_code
_entity_poly.pdbx_strand_id
1 'polypeptide(L)'
;MSLPAVVKVVPGRTVFFVCDLQTRFRAAIHGFSDVISTASKMLKVAKVLDVPVVFTEQNSRALGSTVPELDVESLGPLYLGAIEKTLFSMLTPEVKSLLKERNFKSVVLFGIEAIARVRPAINSRSP
;
A
#
# COMPACT_ATOMS: atom_id res chain seq x y z
N MET A 1 28.11 -7.95 5.19
CA MET A 1 26.68 -7.55 5.20
C MET A 1 26.62 -6.08 4.83
N SER A 2 25.95 -5.72 3.73
CA SER A 2 25.78 -4.32 3.32
C SER A 2 24.84 -3.63 4.31
N LEU A 3 25.19 -2.42 4.77
CA LEU A 3 24.25 -1.56 5.49
C LEU A 3 23.01 -1.34 4.60
N PRO A 4 21.78 -1.34 5.17
CA PRO A 4 20.61 -0.94 4.41
C PRO A 4 20.79 0.51 3.98
N ALA A 5 20.84 0.74 2.67
CA ALA A 5 20.91 2.09 2.12
C ALA A 5 19.64 2.85 2.55
N VAL A 6 19.80 3.95 3.26
CA VAL A 6 18.69 4.86 3.56
C VAL A 6 18.24 5.45 2.24
N VAL A 7 17.06 5.01 1.76
CA VAL A 7 16.48 5.51 0.51
C VAL A 7 15.75 6.81 0.83
N LYS A 8 16.18 7.92 0.23
CA LYS A 8 15.42 9.17 0.25
C LYS A 8 14.12 8.97 -0.54
N VAL A 9 13.01 9.45 0.02
CA VAL A 9 11.78 9.59 -0.74
C VAL A 9 12.04 10.62 -1.83
N VAL A 10 12.06 10.15 -3.08
CA VAL A 10 12.17 11.01 -4.26
C VAL A 10 10.79 11.08 -4.88
N PRO A 11 10.14 12.26 -4.89
CA PRO A 11 8.90 12.48 -5.62
C PRO A 11 9.04 12.00 -7.08
N GLY A 12 8.05 11.28 -7.59
CA GLY A 12 8.07 10.67 -8.93
C GLY A 12 8.81 9.33 -9.06
N ARG A 13 9.56 8.86 -8.06
CA ARG A 13 10.18 7.51 -8.03
C ARG A 13 9.77 6.67 -6.82
N THR A 14 8.94 7.25 -5.95
CA THR A 14 8.37 6.60 -4.77
C THR A 14 6.87 6.42 -4.97
N VAL A 15 6.32 5.35 -4.43
CA VAL A 15 4.87 5.11 -4.39
C VAL A 15 4.47 4.65 -2.99
N PHE A 16 3.31 5.10 -2.53
CA PHE A 16 2.73 4.69 -1.25
C PHE A 16 1.78 3.53 -1.48
N PHE A 17 1.92 2.48 -0.67
CA PHE A 17 1.13 1.26 -0.73
C PHE A 17 0.28 1.16 0.53
N VAL A 18 -1.03 1.19 0.34
CA VAL A 18 -2.01 1.01 1.42
C VAL A 18 -2.53 -0.43 1.38
N CYS A 19 -2.12 -1.23 2.36
CA CYS A 19 -2.43 -2.66 2.42
C CYS A 19 -3.72 -2.93 3.21
N ASP A 20 -4.75 -3.38 2.52
CA ASP A 20 -5.89 -4.14 3.05
C ASP A 20 -6.65 -3.46 4.22
N LEU A 21 -6.70 -2.12 4.25
CA LEU A 21 -7.43 -1.34 5.26
C LEU A 21 -8.95 -1.35 4.98
N GLN A 22 -9.57 -2.51 5.13
CA GLN A 22 -10.97 -2.75 4.76
C GLN A 22 -11.93 -2.77 5.97
N THR A 23 -13.21 -2.52 5.69
CA THR A 23 -14.25 -2.36 6.72
C THR A 23 -14.44 -3.54 7.67
N ARG A 24 -14.30 -4.80 7.20
CA ARG A 24 -14.49 -5.98 8.06
C ARG A 24 -13.35 -6.21 9.06
N PHE A 25 -12.18 -5.62 8.84
CA PHE A 25 -11.04 -5.78 9.75
C PHE A 25 -11.16 -4.99 11.05
N ARG A 26 -12.10 -4.04 11.15
CA ARG A 26 -12.33 -3.22 12.35
C ARG A 26 -12.48 -4.03 13.63
N ALA A 27 -13.20 -5.15 13.55
CA ALA A 27 -13.47 -5.99 14.70
C ALA A 27 -12.34 -7.00 14.98
N ALA A 28 -11.53 -7.32 13.96
CA ALA A 28 -10.53 -8.37 14.02
C ALA A 28 -9.13 -7.86 14.40
N ILE A 29 -8.82 -6.59 14.10
CA ILE A 29 -7.51 -6.00 14.34
C ILE A 29 -7.54 -5.10 15.58
N HIS A 30 -6.74 -5.46 16.58
CA HIS A 30 -6.53 -4.61 17.76
C HIS A 30 -5.85 -3.29 17.35
N GLY A 31 -6.36 -2.16 17.84
CA GLY A 31 -5.82 -0.83 17.51
C GLY A 31 -6.06 -0.39 16.08
N PHE A 32 -7.05 -0.96 15.38
CA PHE A 32 -7.36 -0.60 13.99
C PHE A 32 -7.59 0.91 13.81
N SER A 33 -8.21 1.60 14.78
CA SER A 33 -8.37 3.05 14.77
C SER A 33 -7.05 3.82 14.69
N ASP A 34 -6.01 3.35 15.38
CA ASP A 34 -4.69 3.98 15.38
C ASP A 34 -3.98 3.76 14.04
N VAL A 35 -4.19 2.59 13.44
CA VAL A 35 -3.72 2.30 12.08
C VAL A 35 -4.37 3.23 11.07
N ILE A 36 -5.70 3.42 11.14
CA ILE A 36 -6.42 4.35 10.26
C ILE A 36 -5.95 5.80 10.46
N SER A 37 -5.75 6.22 11.71
CA SER A 37 -5.21 7.55 12.03
C SER A 37 -3.81 7.76 11.41
N THR A 38 -2.96 6.74 11.50
CA THR A 38 -1.61 6.78 10.92
C THR A 38 -1.66 6.78 9.39
N ALA A 39 -2.45 5.90 8.79
CA ALA A 39 -2.63 5.84 7.34
C ALA A 39 -3.18 7.17 6.80
N SER A 40 -4.15 7.79 7.48
CA SER A 40 -4.67 9.12 7.12
C SER A 40 -3.59 10.20 7.15
N LYS A 41 -2.68 10.18 8.12
CA LYS A 41 -1.53 11.09 8.16
C LYS A 41 -0.58 10.83 6.99
N MET A 42 -0.32 9.56 6.67
CA MET A 42 0.52 9.20 5.52
C MET A 42 -0.09 9.65 4.19
N LEU A 43 -1.41 9.58 4.01
CA LEU A 43 -2.08 10.13 2.81
C LEU A 43 -1.90 11.65 2.70
N LYS A 44 -1.95 12.38 3.83
CA LYS A 44 -1.63 13.82 3.84
C LYS A 44 -0.18 14.09 3.43
N VAL A 45 0.76 13.28 3.93
CA VAL A 45 2.18 13.36 3.53
C VAL A 45 2.34 13.06 2.04
N ALA A 46 1.63 12.07 1.50
CA ALA A 46 1.65 11.75 0.08
C ALA A 46 1.26 12.95 -0.78
N LYS A 47 0.22 13.69 -0.37
CA LYS A 47 -0.21 14.93 -1.04
C LYS A 47 0.84 16.04 -0.96
N VAL A 48 1.43 16.26 0.21
CA VAL A 48 2.46 17.30 0.40
C VAL A 48 3.71 17.02 -0.44
N LEU A 49 4.08 15.74 -0.58
CA LEU A 49 5.27 15.32 -1.31
C LEU A 49 5.02 14.93 -2.77
N ASP A 50 3.79 15.09 -3.27
CA ASP A 50 3.37 14.69 -4.61
C ASP A 50 3.72 13.22 -4.94
N VAL A 51 3.43 12.33 -3.98
CA VAL A 51 3.71 10.89 -4.08
C VAL A 51 2.42 10.14 -4.44
N PRO A 52 2.41 9.36 -5.54
CA PRO A 52 1.25 8.57 -5.92
C PRO A 52 0.98 7.45 -4.91
N VAL A 53 -0.28 7.05 -4.79
CA VAL A 53 -0.79 6.09 -3.82
C VAL A 53 -1.58 5.01 -4.52
N VAL A 54 -1.31 3.75 -4.17
CA VAL A 54 -2.09 2.59 -4.60
C VAL A 54 -2.61 1.83 -3.38
N PHE A 55 -3.84 1.36 -3.48
CA PHE A 55 -4.51 0.60 -2.45
C PHE A 55 -4.64 -0.85 -2.91
N THR A 56 -4.58 -1.80 -1.97
CA THR A 56 -5.04 -3.17 -2.24
C THR A 56 -6.17 -3.54 -1.30
N GLU A 57 -7.06 -4.39 -1.82
CA GLU A 57 -8.16 -4.97 -1.06
C GLU A 57 -8.09 -6.49 -1.17
N GLN A 58 -7.99 -7.16 -0.02
CA GLN A 58 -8.05 -8.60 0.05
C GLN A 58 -9.51 -9.05 -0.06
N ASN A 59 -9.87 -9.82 -1.09
CA ASN A 59 -11.20 -10.38 -1.30
C ASN A 59 -12.32 -9.40 -0.90
N SER A 60 -12.46 -8.31 -1.66
CA SER A 60 -13.32 -7.16 -1.35
C SER A 60 -14.78 -7.57 -1.13
N ARG A 61 -15.24 -8.62 -1.83
CA ARG A 61 -16.57 -9.21 -1.66
C ARG A 61 -16.80 -9.74 -0.25
N ALA A 62 -15.79 -10.36 0.37
CA ALA A 62 -15.91 -10.94 1.71
C ALA A 62 -15.52 -9.95 2.82
N LEU A 63 -14.46 -9.18 2.61
CA LEU A 63 -13.84 -8.31 3.62
C LEU A 63 -14.28 -6.83 3.51
N GLY A 64 -15.10 -6.52 2.52
CA GLY A 64 -15.58 -5.17 2.23
C GLY A 64 -14.53 -4.32 1.53
N SER A 65 -14.93 -3.10 1.16
CA SER A 65 -14.02 -2.12 0.57
C SER A 65 -13.15 -1.42 1.62
N THR A 66 -12.18 -0.65 1.13
CA THR A 66 -11.37 0.30 1.90
C THR A 66 -12.25 1.16 2.80
N VAL A 67 -11.79 1.40 4.02
CA VAL A 67 -12.58 2.15 4.99
C VAL A 67 -12.82 3.59 4.55
N PRO A 68 -14.03 4.15 4.76
CA PRO A 68 -14.39 5.49 4.31
C PRO A 68 -13.62 6.62 5.00
N GLU A 69 -12.99 6.37 6.14
CA GLU A 69 -12.13 7.34 6.85
C GLU A 69 -10.85 7.66 6.07
N LEU A 70 -10.43 6.77 5.16
CA LEU A 70 -9.35 7.05 4.24
C LEU A 70 -9.94 7.82 3.06
N ASP A 71 -9.78 9.14 3.10
CA ASP A 71 -10.24 10.06 2.08
C ASP A 71 -9.45 9.89 0.77
N VAL A 72 -9.84 8.87 0.00
CA VAL A 72 -9.27 8.55 -1.31
C VAL A 72 -9.57 9.60 -2.36
N GLU A 73 -10.71 10.28 -2.26
CA GLU A 73 -11.12 11.32 -3.22
C GLU A 73 -10.19 12.52 -3.16
N SER A 74 -9.74 12.89 -1.95
CA SER A 74 -8.81 14.00 -1.77
C SER A 74 -7.43 13.81 -2.40
N LEU A 75 -7.07 12.58 -2.80
CA LEU A 75 -5.81 12.29 -3.49
C LEU A 75 -5.85 12.72 -4.96
N GLY A 76 -7.04 12.83 -5.57
CA GLY A 76 -7.21 13.24 -6.96
C GLY A 76 -6.31 12.43 -7.92
N PRO A 77 -5.42 13.08 -8.70
CA PRO A 77 -4.55 12.39 -9.66
C PRO A 77 -3.49 11.49 -9.01
N LEU A 78 -3.23 11.64 -7.72
CA LEU A 78 -2.28 10.78 -6.99
C LEU A 78 -2.87 9.40 -6.70
N TYR A 79 -4.19 9.24 -6.77
CA TYR A 79 -4.83 7.95 -6.57
C TYR A 79 -4.70 7.07 -7.81
N LEU A 80 -3.94 5.98 -7.67
CA LEU A 80 -3.73 5.01 -8.74
C LEU A 80 -4.77 3.87 -8.75
N GLY A 81 -5.70 3.86 -7.80
CA GLY A 81 -6.75 2.85 -7.71
C GLY A 81 -6.63 1.91 -6.49
N ALA A 82 -7.69 1.15 -6.28
CA ALA A 82 -7.77 0.04 -5.34
C ALA A 82 -7.79 -1.27 -6.13
N ILE A 83 -6.74 -2.07 -5.96
CA ILE A 83 -6.56 -3.32 -6.68
C ILE A 83 -7.03 -4.47 -5.79
N GLU A 84 -8.10 -5.15 -6.22
CA GLU A 84 -8.56 -6.35 -5.55
C GLU A 84 -7.58 -7.51 -5.77
N LYS A 85 -7.34 -8.28 -4.71
CA LYS A 85 -6.48 -9.45 -4.73
C LYS A 85 -7.02 -10.56 -3.84
N THR A 86 -6.65 -11.80 -4.17
CA THR A 86 -6.82 -12.97 -3.30
C THR A 86 -5.49 -13.45 -2.72
N LEU A 87 -4.38 -13.02 -3.33
CA LEU A 87 -3.03 -13.28 -2.84
C LEU A 87 -2.75 -12.42 -1.60
N PHE A 88 -2.10 -13.01 -0.58
CA PHE A 88 -1.63 -12.25 0.58
C PHE A 88 -0.63 -11.15 0.17
N SER A 89 0.25 -11.45 -0.80
CA SER A 89 1.16 -10.45 -1.35
C SER A 89 0.42 -9.38 -2.14
N MET A 90 0.72 -8.11 -1.88
CA MET A 90 0.28 -6.99 -2.73
C MET A 90 0.86 -7.04 -4.14
N LEU A 91 1.88 -7.86 -4.41
CA LEU A 91 2.57 -7.89 -5.71
C LEU A 91 1.83 -8.77 -6.74
N THR A 92 0.63 -8.35 -7.12
CA THR A 92 -0.17 -8.95 -8.21
C THR A 92 0.39 -8.58 -9.59
N PRO A 93 -0.03 -9.25 -10.68
CA PRO A 93 0.35 -8.85 -12.04
C PRO A 93 0.01 -7.39 -12.36
N GLU A 94 -1.14 -6.89 -11.91
CA GLU A 94 -1.60 -5.50 -12.11
C GLU A 94 -0.66 -4.52 -11.39
N VAL A 95 -0.35 -4.80 -10.12
CA VAL A 95 0.59 -3.99 -9.34
C VAL A 95 1.99 -4.03 -9.96
N LYS A 96 2.45 -5.19 -10.45
CA LYS A 96 3.73 -5.30 -11.17
C LYS A 96 3.75 -4.47 -12.44
N SER A 97 2.67 -4.45 -13.21
CA SER A 97 2.57 -3.63 -14.44
C SER A 97 2.66 -2.15 -14.09
N LEU A 98 1.86 -1.71 -13.11
CA LEU A 98 1.85 -0.33 -12.62
C LEU A 98 3.23 0.13 -12.13
N LEU A 99 3.92 -0.71 -11.36
CA LEU A 99 5.28 -0.41 -10.88
C LEU A 99 6.29 -0.26 -12.03
N LYS A 100 6.18 -1.09 -13.06
CA LYS A 100 7.06 -1.05 -14.25
C LYS A 100 6.77 0.16 -15.13
N GLU A 101 5.50 0.41 -15.45
CA GLU A 101 5.06 1.50 -16.33
C GLU A 101 5.48 2.87 -15.81
N ARG A 102 5.41 3.08 -14.49
CA ARG A 102 5.79 4.34 -13.85
C ARG A 102 7.24 4.36 -13.35
N ASN A 103 7.99 3.28 -13.55
CA ASN A 103 9.40 3.13 -13.17
C ASN A 103 9.70 3.48 -11.69
N PHE A 104 8.79 3.12 -10.78
CA PHE A 104 9.00 3.32 -9.34
C PHE A 104 10.20 2.52 -8.84
N LYS A 105 11.00 3.12 -7.96
CA LYS A 105 12.22 2.52 -7.38
C LYS A 105 12.13 2.26 -5.89
N SER A 106 11.15 2.87 -5.22
CA SER A 106 10.95 2.73 -3.79
C SER A 106 9.46 2.67 -3.47
N VAL A 107 9.13 1.90 -2.44
CA VAL A 107 7.77 1.71 -1.96
C VAL A 107 7.74 2.03 -0.48
N VAL A 108 6.79 2.85 -0.07
CA VAL A 108 6.46 3.05 1.34
C VAL A 108 5.19 2.24 1.61
N LEU A 109 5.31 1.19 2.41
CA LEU A 109 4.22 0.26 2.71
C LEU A 109 3.64 0.55 4.10
N PHE A 110 2.33 0.65 4.19
CA PHE A 110 1.60 0.74 5.44
C PHE A 110 0.19 0.15 5.29
N GLY A 111 -0.41 -0.25 6.40
CA GLY A 111 -1.71 -0.91 6.40
C GLY A 111 -1.71 -2.09 7.33
N ILE A 112 -2.61 -3.04 7.10
CA ILE A 112 -2.72 -4.24 7.92
C ILE A 112 -2.31 -5.50 7.18
N GLU A 113 -1.45 -6.21 7.91
CA GLU A 113 -1.30 -7.64 8.16
C GLU A 113 0.20 -7.86 8.37
N ALA A 114 0.77 -7.24 9.42
CA ALA A 114 2.20 -7.33 9.68
C ALA A 114 2.66 -8.77 9.99
N ILE A 115 1.74 -9.63 10.47
CA ILE A 115 2.00 -11.04 10.83
C ILE A 115 1.76 -12.03 9.69
N ALA A 116 0.96 -11.70 8.68
CA ALA A 116 0.84 -12.52 7.47
C ALA A 116 2.02 -12.22 6.55
N ARG A 117 3.22 -12.70 6.94
CA ARG A 117 4.46 -12.74 6.15
C ARG A 117 4.41 -11.90 4.86
N VAL A 118 4.69 -10.60 4.97
CA VAL A 118 5.14 -9.81 3.81
C VAL A 118 6.53 -10.36 3.44
N ARG A 119 6.55 -11.43 2.64
CA ARG A 119 7.80 -11.92 2.07
C ARG A 119 8.19 -10.88 1.02
N PRO A 120 9.35 -10.21 1.12
CA PRO A 120 9.79 -9.34 0.06
C PRO A 120 9.87 -10.17 -1.21
N ALA A 121 9.02 -9.90 -2.20
CA ALA A 121 9.14 -10.47 -3.53
C ALA A 121 10.29 -9.80 -4.29
N ILE A 122 11.42 -9.59 -3.61
CA ILE A 122 12.63 -8.92 -4.12
C ILE A 122 13.78 -9.94 -4.25
N ASN A 123 13.46 -11.23 -4.40
CA ASN A 123 14.44 -12.21 -4.89
C ASN A 123 13.74 -13.46 -5.44
N SER A 124 13.23 -13.37 -6.67
CA SER A 124 13.13 -14.55 -7.53
C SER A 124 14.35 -14.56 -8.44
N ARG A 125 15.51 -14.95 -7.90
CA ARG A 125 16.53 -15.56 -8.74
C ARG A 125 15.98 -16.95 -9.09
N SER A 126 15.55 -17.10 -10.34
CA SER A 126 15.36 -18.41 -10.96
C SER A 126 16.71 -19.16 -10.99
N PRO A 127 16.69 -20.51 -10.90
CA PRO A 127 17.90 -21.33 -10.99
C PRO A 127 18.62 -21.16 -12.33
#